data_AF-A0A6I4W515-F1
#
_entry.id   AF-A0A6I4W515-F1
#
_cell.length_a   1.000
_cell.length_b   1.000
_cell.length_c   1.000
_cell.angle_alpha   90.00
_cell.angle_beta   90.00
_cell.angle_gamma   90.00
#
_symmetry.space_group_name_H-M   'P 1'
#
loop_
_entity.id
_entity.type
_entity.pdbx_description
1 polymer ?
#
loop_
_entity_poly.entity_id
_entity_poly.type
_entity_poly.pdbx_seq_one_letter_code
_entity_poly.pdbx_strand_id
1 'polypeptide(L)'
;MHTLPDGRRVYTRADLMDAHGLGRSTLEKWYRERAANGHPEAAGTSEGRLVWDAGEWDRWYAARSTGVPSGLVTRDDLAARHGISKHRLKQLWADREANGHPEPVRRHGKALFWDEAAFLSWYAGLGSAPADPDDLITLAEAGRMLGLAPGSVTVYASRPPRGWPEPVRVETLGGGRVRRLYRRGDVAAYGASR
;
A
#
# COMPACT_ATOMS: atom_id res chain seq x y z
N MET A 1 5.41 19.76 16.93
CA MET A 1 4.46 20.24 17.95
C MET A 1 5.08 21.45 18.61
N HIS A 2 4.30 22.52 18.81
CA HIS A 2 4.80 23.76 19.40
C HIS A 2 4.09 24.09 20.71
N THR A 3 4.72 24.95 21.51
CA THR A 3 4.13 25.50 22.73
C THR A 3 3.99 27.00 22.53
N LEU A 4 2.77 27.53 22.67
CA LEU A 4 2.52 28.96 22.63
C LEU A 4 3.09 29.65 23.90
N PRO A 5 3.32 30.98 23.87
CA PRO A 5 3.84 31.73 25.01
C PRO A 5 3.01 31.60 26.31
N ASP A 6 1.75 31.19 26.20
CA ASP A 6 0.83 30.94 27.31
C ASP A 6 0.87 29.50 27.84
N GLY A 7 1.81 28.68 27.37
CA GLY A 7 1.99 27.29 27.77
C GLY A 7 1.08 26.29 27.08
N ARG A 8 0.16 26.73 26.20
CA ARG A 8 -0.72 25.81 25.46
C ARG A 8 0.06 25.05 24.38
N ARG A 9 -0.12 23.73 24.36
CA ARG A 9 0.41 22.87 23.30
C ARG A 9 -0.45 23.03 22.06
N VAL A 10 0.18 23.30 20.93
CA VAL A 10 -0.50 23.49 19.66
C VAL A 10 0.16 22.67 18.55
N TYR A 11 -0.66 22.29 17.59
CA TYR A 11 -0.21 21.70 16.34
C TYR A 11 -0.28 22.72 15.22
N THR A 12 0.80 22.83 14.46
CA THR A 12 0.73 23.37 13.09
C THR A 12 0.20 22.30 12.15
N ARG A 13 -0.18 22.71 10.94
CA ARG A 13 -0.60 21.74 9.91
C ARG A 13 0.54 20.76 9.59
N ALA A 14 1.80 21.22 9.60
CA ALA A 14 2.96 20.37 9.40
C ALA A 14 3.09 19.32 10.52
N ASP A 15 2.91 19.73 11.77
CA ASP A 15 2.93 18.78 12.90
C ASP A 15 1.85 17.70 12.77
N LEU A 16 0.64 18.07 12.33
CA LEU A 16 -0.44 17.12 12.11
C LEU A 16 -0.12 16.13 10.96
N MET A 17 0.57 16.61 9.93
CA MET A 17 1.04 15.75 8.84
C MET A 17 2.09 14.77 9.34
N ASP A 18 3.06 15.23 10.13
CA ASP A 18 4.15 14.40 10.64
C ASP A 18 3.66 13.41 11.70
N ALA A 19 2.81 13.85 12.64
CA ALA A 19 2.33 13.03 13.75
C ALA A 19 1.28 11.99 13.33
N HIS A 20 0.46 12.29 12.32
CA HIS A 20 -0.67 11.43 11.93
C HIS A 20 -0.59 10.92 10.48
N GLY A 21 0.48 11.23 9.74
CA GLY A 21 0.64 10.83 8.34
C GLY A 21 -0.43 11.41 7.40
N LEU A 22 -1.09 12.49 7.80
CA LEU A 22 -2.22 13.08 7.07
C LEU A 22 -1.73 13.93 5.90
N GLY A 23 -2.45 13.89 4.78
CA GLY A 23 -2.18 14.76 3.64
C GLY A 23 -2.63 16.20 3.89
N ARG A 24 -1.85 17.18 3.39
CA ARG A 24 -2.18 18.62 3.49
C ARG A 24 -3.58 18.95 2.97
N SER A 25 -3.94 18.43 1.79
CA SER A 25 -5.25 18.64 1.16
C SER A 25 -6.41 18.08 1.98
N THR A 26 -6.18 16.97 2.70
CA THR A 26 -7.15 16.39 3.63
C THR A 26 -7.40 17.33 4.81
N LEU A 27 -6.32 17.83 5.43
CA LEU A 27 -6.42 18.77 6.55
C LEU A 27 -7.06 20.10 6.12
N GLU A 28 -6.74 20.60 4.93
CA GLU A 28 -7.37 21.82 4.37
C GLU A 28 -8.86 21.62 4.11
N LYS A 29 -9.24 20.47 3.55
CA LYS A 29 -10.64 20.12 3.34
C LYS A 29 -11.40 20.03 4.66
N TRP A 30 -10.87 19.32 5.65
CA TRP A 30 -11.53 19.17 6.95
C TRP A 30 -11.74 20.51 7.64
N TYR A 31 -10.74 21.40 7.59
CA TYR A 31 -10.87 22.74 8.13
C TYR A 31 -11.87 23.59 7.34
N ARG A 32 -11.90 23.50 6.00
CA ARG A 32 -12.90 24.20 5.19
C ARG A 32 -14.33 23.75 5.52
N GLU A 33 -14.50 22.46 5.78
CA GLU A 33 -15.79 21.83 6.11
C GLU A 33 -16.06 21.79 7.64
N ARG A 34 -15.32 22.58 8.43
CA ARG A 34 -15.32 22.50 9.90
C ARG A 34 -16.70 22.67 10.54
N ALA A 35 -17.53 23.56 9.99
CA ALA A 35 -18.90 23.77 10.46
C ALA A 35 -19.77 22.50 10.36
N ALA A 36 -19.49 21.62 9.39
CA ALA A 36 -20.25 20.39 9.17
C ALA A 36 -19.63 19.16 9.83
N ASN A 37 -18.33 19.17 10.12
CA ASN A 37 -17.61 18.01 10.65
C ASN A 37 -17.10 18.20 12.09
N GLY A 38 -17.38 19.34 12.70
CA GLY A 38 -17.00 19.68 14.07
C GLY A 38 -15.50 19.90 14.27
N HIS A 39 -14.71 20.07 13.20
CA HIS A 39 -13.26 20.31 13.31
C HIS A 39 -13.00 21.55 14.17
N PRO A 40 -12.05 21.49 15.12
CA PRO A 40 -11.71 22.62 15.97
C PRO A 40 -11.39 23.88 15.18
N GLU A 41 -11.80 25.03 15.70
CA GLU A 41 -11.35 26.31 15.17
C GLU A 41 -9.84 26.47 15.40
N ALA A 42 -9.20 27.31 14.58
CA ALA A 42 -7.79 27.61 14.80
C ALA A 42 -7.63 28.38 16.12
N ALA A 43 -6.71 27.93 16.98
CA ALA A 43 -6.37 28.59 18.24
C ALA A 43 -5.60 29.90 18.04
N GLY A 44 -5.14 30.17 16.81
CA GLY A 44 -4.46 31.39 16.42
C GLY A 44 -3.48 31.16 15.27
N THR A 45 -2.45 32.00 15.22
CA THR A 45 -1.33 31.86 14.30
C THR A 45 0.01 31.78 15.05
N SER A 46 0.91 30.95 14.57
CA SER A 46 2.32 30.88 14.99
C SER A 46 3.19 31.02 13.75
N GLU A 47 4.10 31.99 13.72
CA GLU A 47 4.93 32.31 12.55
C GLU A 47 4.11 32.47 11.25
N GLY A 48 2.93 33.07 11.34
CA GLY A 48 2.02 33.26 10.20
C GLY A 48 1.29 31.99 9.75
N ARG A 49 1.43 30.85 10.46
CA ARG A 49 0.73 29.60 10.16
C ARG A 49 -0.40 29.39 11.17
N LEU A 50 -1.55 28.91 10.71
CA LEU A 50 -2.62 28.50 11.60
C LEU A 50 -2.15 27.37 12.54
N VAL A 51 -2.55 27.48 13.80
CA VAL A 51 -2.31 26.47 14.81
C VAL A 51 -3.62 26.05 15.47
N TRP A 52 -3.68 24.80 15.91
CA TRP A 52 -4.81 24.22 16.63
C TRP A 52 -4.39 23.81 18.03
N ASP A 53 -5.27 23.98 19.01
CA ASP A 53 -5.05 23.43 20.35
C ASP A 53 -4.88 21.92 20.24
N ALA A 54 -3.78 21.40 20.79
CA ALA A 54 -3.43 20.00 20.66
C ALA A 54 -4.48 19.09 21.30
N GLY A 55 -4.97 19.45 22.49
CA GLY A 55 -5.93 18.63 23.22
C GLY A 55 -7.32 18.63 22.57
N GLU A 56 -7.77 19.78 22.07
CA GLU A 56 -9.03 19.88 21.32
C GLU A 56 -8.96 19.10 20.00
N TRP A 57 -7.84 19.25 19.27
CA TRP A 57 -7.61 18.53 18.03
C TRP A 57 -7.54 17.02 18.25
N ASP A 58 -6.79 16.56 19.26
CA ASP A 58 -6.68 15.14 19.59
C ASP A 58 -8.04 14.55 19.98
N ARG A 59 -8.83 15.25 20.80
CA ARG A 59 -10.18 14.80 21.17
C ARG A 59 -11.11 14.75 19.97
N TRP A 60 -11.09 15.76 19.10
CA TRP A 60 -11.90 15.74 17.88
C TRP A 60 -11.46 14.62 16.94
N TYR A 61 -10.15 14.44 16.75
CA TYR A 61 -9.60 13.42 15.87
C TYR A 61 -9.90 12.01 16.41
N ALA A 62 -9.78 11.80 17.73
CA ALA A 62 -10.21 10.59 18.42
C ALA A 62 -11.73 10.37 18.26
N ALA A 63 -12.57 11.38 18.49
CA ALA A 63 -14.03 11.25 18.32
C ALA A 63 -14.41 10.97 16.86
N ARG A 64 -13.75 11.62 15.90
CA ARG A 64 -13.92 11.35 14.47
C ARG A 64 -13.50 9.93 14.09
N SER A 65 -12.50 9.38 14.78
CA SER A 65 -12.08 7.98 14.62
C SER A 65 -12.91 6.99 15.43
N THR A 66 -13.64 7.42 16.48
CA THR A 66 -14.56 6.55 17.25
C THR A 66 -15.81 6.09 16.49
N GLY A 67 -16.07 6.63 15.30
CA GLY A 67 -17.06 6.06 14.36
C GLY A 67 -16.56 4.79 13.64
N VAL A 68 -15.29 4.44 13.82
CA VAL A 68 -14.64 3.26 13.28
C VAL A 68 -14.42 2.31 14.47
N PRO A 69 -15.25 1.26 14.63
CA PRO A 69 -15.04 0.24 15.64
C PRO A 69 -13.58 -0.25 15.62
N SER A 70 -13.02 -0.51 16.80
CA SER A 70 -11.69 -1.11 16.94
C SER A 70 -11.57 -2.34 16.03
N GLY A 71 -10.53 -2.38 15.19
CA GLY A 71 -10.33 -3.45 14.22
C GLY A 71 -10.79 -3.12 12.81
N LEU A 72 -11.48 -1.99 12.56
CA LEU A 72 -11.79 -1.54 11.21
C LEU A 72 -10.74 -0.56 10.68
N VAL A 73 -10.29 -0.79 9.45
CA VAL A 73 -9.25 0.01 8.80
C VAL A 73 -9.64 0.42 7.39
N THR A 74 -9.24 1.62 6.99
CA THR A 74 -9.29 2.04 5.60
C THR A 74 -8.07 1.54 4.84
N ARG A 75 -8.09 1.68 3.51
CA ARG A 75 -6.93 1.38 2.68
C ARG A 75 -5.71 2.25 3.02
N ASP A 76 -5.93 3.48 3.44
CA ASP A 76 -4.85 4.38 3.85
C ASP A 76 -4.27 3.94 5.21
N ASP A 77 -5.12 3.49 6.14
CA ASP A 77 -4.67 2.89 7.41
C ASP A 77 -3.84 1.63 7.18
N LEU A 78 -4.27 0.74 6.28
CA LEU A 78 -3.52 -0.46 5.91
C LEU A 78 -2.12 -0.13 5.35
N ALA A 79 -2.03 0.92 4.52
CA ALA A 79 -0.75 1.37 3.99
C ALA A 79 0.16 1.95 5.06
N ALA A 80 -0.39 2.78 5.96
CA ALA A 80 0.38 3.44 7.01
C ALA A 80 0.84 2.47 8.10
N ARG A 81 -0.03 1.54 8.54
CA ARG A 81 0.23 0.63 9.66
C ARG A 81 1.06 -0.59 9.26
N HIS A 82 0.85 -1.13 8.06
CA HIS A 82 1.46 -2.40 7.64
C HIS A 82 2.48 -2.26 6.51
N GLY A 83 2.80 -1.02 6.12
CA GLY A 83 3.81 -0.75 5.09
C GLY A 83 3.43 -1.25 3.69
N ILE A 84 2.18 -1.61 3.45
CA ILE A 84 1.71 -2.10 2.15
C ILE A 84 1.56 -0.91 1.22
N SER A 85 2.19 -0.94 0.05
CA SER A 85 2.11 0.19 -0.87
C SER A 85 0.67 0.43 -1.33
N LYS A 86 0.27 1.71 -1.43
CA LYS A 86 -1.07 2.08 -1.92
C LYS A 86 -1.36 1.56 -3.32
N HIS A 87 -0.32 1.47 -4.15
CA HIS A 87 -0.42 0.86 -5.48
C HIS A 87 -0.78 -0.62 -5.39
N ARG A 88 -0.10 -1.38 -4.52
CA ARG A 88 -0.40 -2.80 -4.28
C ARG A 88 -1.82 -2.99 -3.76
N LEU A 89 -2.26 -2.21 -2.78
CA LEU A 89 -3.64 -2.27 -2.26
C LEU A 89 -4.67 -1.94 -3.34
N LYS A 90 -4.37 -1.02 -4.26
CA LYS A 90 -5.25 -0.69 -5.39
C LYS A 90 -5.33 -1.84 -6.40
N GLN A 91 -4.20 -2.48 -6.71
CA GLN A 91 -4.14 -3.65 -7.58
C GLN A 91 -4.97 -4.79 -6.98
N LEU A 92 -4.72 -5.11 -5.70
CA LEU A 92 -5.44 -6.16 -4.98
C LEU A 92 -6.95 -5.94 -4.98
N TRP A 93 -7.41 -4.71 -4.83
CA TRP A 93 -8.84 -4.38 -4.92
C TRP A 93 -9.41 -4.48 -6.35
N ALA A 94 -8.60 -4.15 -7.37
CA ALA A 94 -9.00 -4.31 -8.76
C ALA A 94 -9.19 -5.79 -9.11
N ASP A 95 -8.28 -6.64 -8.63
CA ASP A 95 -8.25 -8.08 -8.87
C ASP A 95 -9.10 -8.87 -7.85
N ARG A 96 -9.98 -8.20 -7.09
CA ARG A 96 -10.69 -8.78 -5.92
C ARG A 96 -11.48 -10.05 -6.20
N GLU A 97 -12.07 -10.16 -7.40
CA GLU A 97 -12.82 -11.33 -7.83
C GLU A 97 -11.92 -12.57 -8.02
N ALA A 98 -10.68 -12.35 -8.43
CA ALA A 98 -9.71 -13.41 -8.70
C ALA A 98 -8.86 -13.80 -7.49
N ASN A 99 -8.65 -12.87 -6.54
CA ASN A 99 -7.75 -13.08 -5.42
C ASN A 99 -8.47 -13.32 -4.07
N GLY A 100 -9.81 -13.32 -4.06
CA GLY A 100 -10.60 -13.53 -2.85
C GLY A 100 -10.44 -12.42 -1.82
N HIS A 101 -10.18 -11.18 -2.26
CA HIS A 101 -10.03 -10.02 -1.38
C HIS A 101 -11.26 -9.91 -0.47
N PRO A 102 -11.07 -9.67 0.84
CA PRO A 102 -12.19 -9.50 1.75
C PRO A 102 -13.06 -8.30 1.36
N GLU A 103 -14.37 -8.47 1.45
CA GLU A 103 -15.34 -7.40 1.25
C GLU A 103 -15.25 -6.37 2.39
N PRO A 104 -15.52 -5.08 2.11
CA PRO A 104 -15.55 -4.06 3.14
C PRO A 104 -16.75 -4.29 4.07
N VAL A 105 -16.49 -4.40 5.37
CA VAL A 105 -17.49 -4.61 6.40
C VAL A 105 -18.32 -3.35 6.71
N ARG A 106 -17.82 -2.17 6.33
CA ARG A 106 -18.55 -0.91 6.49
C ARG A 106 -18.19 0.10 5.38
N ARG A 107 -19.17 0.94 5.06
CA ARG A 107 -18.99 2.13 4.23
C ARG A 107 -19.46 3.36 5.00
N HIS A 108 -18.64 4.41 5.03
CA HIS A 108 -19.03 5.72 5.55
C HIS A 108 -18.69 6.79 4.52
N GLY A 109 -19.72 7.34 3.87
CA GLY A 109 -19.57 8.21 2.70
C GLY A 109 -18.87 7.49 1.53
N LYS A 110 -17.68 7.98 1.15
CA LYS A 110 -16.82 7.36 0.11
C LYS A 110 -15.75 6.43 0.69
N ALA A 111 -15.57 6.39 2.00
CA ALA A 111 -14.58 5.54 2.64
C ALA A 111 -15.14 4.12 2.83
N LEU A 112 -14.32 3.15 2.47
CA LEU A 112 -14.56 1.73 2.71
C LEU A 112 -13.68 1.28 3.88
N PHE A 113 -14.24 0.43 4.72
CA PHE A 113 -13.60 -0.10 5.91
C PHE A 113 -13.58 -1.62 5.82
N TRP A 114 -12.42 -2.20 6.07
CA TRP A 114 -12.20 -3.64 6.17
C TRP A 114 -11.91 -4.00 7.62
N ASP A 115 -12.25 -5.22 7.99
CA ASP A 115 -11.71 -5.81 9.21
C ASP A 115 -10.20 -6.05 9.03
N GLU A 116 -9.40 -5.45 9.90
CA GLU A 116 -7.94 -5.44 9.86
C GLU A 116 -7.37 -6.86 10.01
N ALA A 117 -7.91 -7.64 10.94
CA ALA A 117 -7.44 -8.99 11.20
C ALA A 117 -7.76 -9.93 10.03
N ALA A 118 -8.98 -9.85 9.49
CA ALA A 118 -9.40 -10.60 8.32
C ALA A 118 -8.56 -10.22 7.09
N PHE A 119 -8.31 -8.93 6.88
CA PHE A 119 -7.46 -8.46 5.79
C PHE A 119 -6.03 -8.99 5.91
N LEU A 120 -5.41 -8.88 7.08
CA LEU A 120 -4.03 -9.34 7.28
C LEU A 120 -3.89 -10.85 7.16
N SER A 121 -4.85 -11.62 7.68
CA SER A 121 -4.88 -13.07 7.54
C SER A 121 -4.94 -13.47 6.07
N TRP A 122 -5.84 -12.85 5.29
CA TRP A 122 -5.92 -13.05 3.84
C TRP A 122 -4.64 -12.59 3.12
N TYR A 123 -4.10 -11.42 3.46
CA TYR A 123 -2.91 -10.85 2.83
C TYR A 123 -1.64 -11.68 3.09
N ALA A 124 -1.53 -12.28 4.28
CA ALA A 124 -0.49 -13.25 4.59
C ALA A 124 -0.66 -14.54 3.76
N GLY A 125 -1.91 -15.00 3.57
CA GLY A 125 -2.25 -16.14 2.72
C GLY A 125 -1.96 -15.92 1.24
N LEU A 126 -2.07 -14.68 0.74
CA LEU A 126 -1.68 -14.28 -0.61
C LEU A 126 -0.21 -14.55 -0.93
N GLY A 127 0.66 -14.53 0.10
CA GLY A 127 2.08 -14.85 -0.02
C GLY A 127 2.40 -16.35 0.10
N SER A 128 1.39 -17.21 0.30
CA SER A 128 1.58 -18.62 0.69
C SER A 128 0.74 -19.63 -0.11
N ALA A 129 0.04 -19.23 -1.17
CA ALA A 129 -0.44 -20.22 -2.13
C ALA A 129 0.80 -20.92 -2.72
N PRO A 130 0.93 -22.26 -2.65
CA PRO A 130 2.04 -22.94 -3.29
C PRO A 130 2.01 -22.56 -4.76
N ALA A 131 3.07 -21.91 -5.22
CA ALA A 131 3.15 -21.46 -6.60
C ALA A 131 3.03 -22.69 -7.51
N ASP A 132 2.08 -22.67 -8.44
CA ASP A 132 1.82 -23.81 -9.31
C ASP A 132 3.07 -24.02 -10.20
N PRO A 133 3.64 -25.25 -10.27
CA PRO A 133 4.72 -25.54 -11.20
C PRO A 133 4.38 -25.20 -12.66
N ASP A 134 3.11 -25.22 -13.05
CA ASP A 134 2.66 -24.88 -14.40
C ASP A 134 2.47 -23.36 -14.63
N ASP A 135 2.61 -22.53 -13.59
CA ASP A 135 2.53 -21.08 -13.72
C ASP A 135 3.53 -20.53 -14.74
N LEU A 136 3.05 -19.66 -15.62
CA LEU A 136 3.89 -18.93 -16.56
C LEU A 136 4.51 -17.70 -15.91
N ILE A 137 5.83 -17.69 -15.78
CA ILE A 137 6.61 -16.60 -15.20
C ILE A 137 7.47 -15.90 -16.24
N THR A 138 7.62 -14.58 -16.08
CA THR A 138 8.53 -13.77 -16.88
C THR A 138 9.99 -14.08 -16.55
N LEU A 139 10.88 -13.71 -17.47
CA LEU A 139 12.33 -13.80 -17.23
C LEU A 139 12.77 -13.09 -15.93
N ALA A 140 12.18 -11.93 -15.62
CA ALA A 140 12.51 -11.19 -14.41
C ALA A 140 12.04 -11.90 -13.13
N GLU A 141 10.89 -12.58 -13.18
CA GLU A 141 10.38 -13.41 -12.08
C GLU A 141 11.24 -14.65 -11.88
N ALA A 142 11.68 -15.30 -12.97
CA ALA A 142 12.62 -16.40 -12.92
C ALA A 142 13.96 -15.98 -12.28
N GLY A 143 14.47 -14.80 -12.62
CA GLY A 143 15.67 -14.24 -11.98
C GLY A 143 15.52 -14.04 -10.48
N ARG A 144 14.39 -13.50 -10.03
CA ARG A 144 14.08 -13.35 -8.60
C ARG A 144 13.97 -14.71 -7.90
N MET A 145 13.31 -15.67 -8.52
CA MET A 145 13.15 -17.04 -8.01
C MET A 145 14.51 -17.73 -7.78
N LEU A 146 15.49 -17.48 -8.66
CA LEU A 146 16.83 -18.06 -8.58
C LEU A 146 17.85 -17.19 -7.83
N GLY A 147 17.42 -16.07 -7.22
CA GLY A 147 18.32 -15.15 -6.51
C GLY A 147 19.35 -14.45 -7.41
N LEU A 148 19.07 -14.31 -8.70
CA LEU A 148 19.98 -13.68 -9.65
C LEU A 148 19.94 -12.16 -9.56
N ALA A 149 21.09 -11.52 -9.76
CA ALA A 149 21.16 -10.06 -9.87
C ALA A 149 20.37 -9.58 -11.12
N PRO A 150 19.66 -8.43 -11.05
CA PRO A 150 18.81 -7.94 -12.14
C PRO A 150 19.56 -7.77 -13.49
N GLY A 151 20.85 -7.43 -13.46
CA GLY A 151 21.66 -7.31 -14.68
C GLY A 151 22.05 -8.64 -15.32
N SER A 152 22.06 -9.74 -14.55
CA SER A 152 22.43 -11.06 -15.05
C SER A 152 21.29 -11.73 -15.82
N VAL A 153 20.04 -11.49 -15.38
CA VAL A 153 18.88 -12.15 -15.95
C VAL A 153 18.54 -11.65 -17.37
N THR A 154 18.88 -10.40 -17.71
CA THR A 154 18.62 -9.83 -19.04
C THR A 154 19.47 -10.50 -20.13
N VAL A 155 20.67 -10.96 -19.80
CA VAL A 155 21.57 -11.69 -20.72
C VAL A 155 20.99 -13.05 -21.11
N TYR A 156 20.22 -13.69 -20.23
CA TYR A 156 19.66 -15.03 -20.48
C TYR A 156 18.64 -15.03 -21.62
N ALA A 157 18.05 -13.87 -21.94
CA ALA A 157 17.15 -13.73 -23.08
C ALA A 157 17.84 -13.95 -24.44
N SER A 158 19.14 -13.66 -24.54
CA SER A 158 19.93 -13.74 -25.78
C SER A 158 21.03 -14.78 -25.73
N ARG A 159 21.55 -15.08 -24.54
CA ARG A 159 22.61 -16.07 -24.28
C ARG A 159 22.24 -16.89 -23.05
N PRO A 160 21.26 -17.80 -23.16
CA PRO A 160 20.87 -18.66 -22.06
C PRO A 160 22.03 -19.56 -21.64
N PRO A 161 22.25 -19.77 -20.32
CA PRO A 161 23.23 -20.75 -19.86
C PRO A 161 22.78 -22.18 -20.24
N ARG A 162 23.73 -23.11 -20.24
CA ARG A 162 23.43 -24.53 -20.51
C ARG A 162 22.34 -25.04 -19.56
N GLY A 163 21.33 -25.69 -20.13
CA GLY A 163 20.21 -26.27 -19.37
C GLY A 163 19.11 -25.28 -18.98
N TRP A 164 19.24 -24.00 -19.34
CA TRP A 164 18.14 -23.05 -19.16
C TRP A 164 16.90 -23.47 -19.97
N PRO A 165 15.69 -23.43 -19.41
CA PRO A 165 14.49 -23.86 -20.11
C PRO A 165 14.13 -22.93 -21.27
N GLU A 166 13.57 -23.52 -22.33
CA GLU A 166 12.97 -22.76 -23.41
C GLU A 166 11.67 -22.08 -22.94
N PRO A 167 11.35 -20.88 -23.44
CA PRO A 167 10.10 -20.22 -23.10
C PRO A 167 8.91 -20.97 -23.70
N VAL A 168 7.90 -21.23 -22.87
CA VAL A 168 6.63 -21.84 -23.27
C VAL A 168 5.81 -20.89 -24.16
N ARG A 169 5.96 -19.57 -23.95
CA ARG A 169 5.30 -18.55 -24.76
C ARG A 169 6.18 -17.33 -24.98
N VAL A 170 6.13 -16.79 -26.19
CA VAL A 170 6.79 -15.53 -26.56
C VAL A 170 5.73 -14.56 -27.07
N GLU A 171 5.62 -13.40 -26.43
CA GLU A 171 4.66 -12.36 -26.76
C GLU A 171 5.39 -11.14 -27.33
N THR A 172 4.94 -10.64 -28.48
CA THR A 172 5.45 -9.39 -29.05
C THR A 172 4.79 -8.20 -28.36
N LEU A 173 5.59 -7.33 -27.77
CA LEU A 173 5.18 -6.09 -27.15
C LEU A 173 5.42 -4.91 -28.10
N GLY A 174 4.78 -3.77 -27.81
CA GLY A 174 5.01 -2.53 -28.54
C GLY A 174 6.48 -2.10 -28.55
N GLY A 175 6.94 -1.64 -29.72
CA GLY A 175 8.32 -1.17 -29.94
C GLY A 175 9.35 -2.28 -30.18
N GLY A 176 8.94 -3.41 -30.78
CA GLY A 176 9.84 -4.52 -31.13
C GLY A 176 10.38 -5.32 -29.94
N ARG A 177 9.83 -5.08 -28.74
CA ARG A 177 10.20 -5.82 -27.53
C ARG A 177 9.47 -7.15 -27.50
N VAL A 178 10.09 -8.17 -26.91
CA VAL A 178 9.47 -9.47 -26.71
C VAL A 178 9.44 -9.82 -25.23
N ARG A 179 8.33 -10.37 -24.76
CA ARG A 179 8.18 -10.95 -23.43
C ARG A 179 8.21 -12.46 -23.56
N ARG A 180 9.13 -13.09 -22.83
CA ARG A 180 9.27 -14.54 -22.74
C ARG A 180 8.66 -15.03 -21.44
N LEU A 181 7.82 -16.05 -21.53
CA LEU A 181 7.16 -16.70 -20.42
C LEU A 181 7.67 -18.14 -20.31
N TYR A 182 8.11 -18.52 -19.13
CA TYR A 182 8.68 -19.83 -18.80
C TYR A 182 7.76 -20.52 -17.82
N ARG A 183 7.75 -21.86 -17.84
CA ARG A 183 7.08 -22.62 -16.79
C ARG A 183 7.87 -22.49 -15.49
N ARG A 184 7.20 -22.18 -14.39
CA ARG A 184 7.84 -22.04 -13.07
C ARG A 184 8.58 -23.31 -12.65
N GLY A 185 7.98 -24.48 -12.88
CA GLY A 185 8.55 -25.78 -12.57
C GLY A 185 9.88 -26.04 -13.30
N ASP A 186 9.95 -25.67 -14.58
CA ASP A 186 11.18 -25.84 -15.38
C ASP A 186 12.32 -24.94 -14.87
N VAL A 187 11.99 -23.71 -14.46
CA VAL A 187 12.94 -22.79 -13.83
C VAL A 187 13.41 -23.30 -12.46
N ALA A 188 12.50 -23.88 -11.67
CA ALA A 188 12.85 -24.52 -10.40
C ALA A 188 13.79 -25.71 -10.60
N ALA A 189 13.46 -26.58 -11.56
CA ALA A 189 14.27 -27.75 -11.91
C ALA A 189 15.66 -27.34 -12.38
N TYR A 190 15.76 -26.29 -13.21
CA TYR A 190 17.05 -25.70 -13.58
C TYR A 190 17.85 -25.25 -12.36
N GLY A 191 17.22 -24.50 -11.44
CA GLY A 191 17.85 -24.03 -10.19
C GLY A 191 18.34 -25.16 -9.30
N ALA A 192 17.60 -26.28 -9.24
CA ALA A 192 17.98 -27.47 -8.49
C ALA A 192 19.09 -28.30 -9.16
N SER A 193 19.29 -28.16 -10.47
CA SER A 193 20.31 -28.88 -11.25
C SER A 193 21.66 -28.15 -11.35
N ARG A 194 21.78 -26.98 -10.73
CA ARG A 194 22.94 -26.08 -10.82
C ARG A 194 23.99 -26.32 -9.74
#